data_AF-A0A7K2WXB5-F1
#
_entry.id   AF-A0A7K2WXB5-F1
#
_cell.length_a   1.000
_cell.length_b   1.000
_cell.length_c   1.000
_cell.angle_alpha   90.00
_cell.angle_beta   90.00
_cell.angle_gamma   90.00
#
_symmetry.space_group_name_H-M   'P 1'
#
loop_
_entity.id
_entity.type
_entity.pdbx_description
1 polymer ?
#
loop_
_entity_poly.entity_id
_entity_poly.type
_entity_poly.pdbx_seq_one_letter_code
_entity_poly.pdbx_strand_id
1 'polypeptide(L)'
;MTATPELSTPRTATPDLFRSVFRRHAAGVAVITARGGGAGGRPVGFTATSLNSVAAEPPLVSFGVATSSSSWPVIAEAEHLGVHILGDHQEELAATFARSGADRFAPPT
;
A
#
# COMPACT_ATOMS: atom_id res chain seq x y z
N MET A 1 -4.71 32.49 37.45
CA MET A 1 -3.54 32.73 36.57
C MET A 1 -3.49 31.57 35.60
N THR A 2 -4.23 31.66 34.49
CA THR A 2 -4.34 30.61 33.49
C THR A 2 -3.40 30.98 32.35
N ALA A 3 -2.24 30.33 32.28
CA ALA A 3 -1.34 30.47 31.15
C ALA A 3 -1.95 29.70 29.97
N THR A 4 -2.48 30.42 28.99
CA THR A 4 -2.82 29.86 27.68
C THR A 4 -1.51 29.40 27.05
N PRO A 5 -1.32 28.12 26.69
CA PRO A 5 -0.13 27.72 25.98
C PRO A 5 -0.16 28.41 24.62
N GLU A 6 0.84 29.23 24.34
CA GLU A 6 1.13 29.75 23.00
C GLU A 6 1.24 28.53 22.07
N LEU A 7 0.20 28.29 21.26
CA LEU A 7 0.19 27.21 20.29
C LEU A 7 1.22 27.56 19.21
N SER A 8 2.44 27.07 19.41
CA SER A 8 3.52 27.18 18.41
C SER A 8 3.00 26.74 17.05
N THR A 9 3.32 27.50 16.01
CA THR A 9 2.99 27.19 14.62
C THR A 9 3.38 25.74 14.33
N PRO A 10 2.47 24.90 13.79
CA PRO A 10 2.76 23.50 13.54
C PRO A 10 3.92 23.41 12.56
N ARG A 11 5.05 22.82 13.00
CA ARG A 11 6.18 22.53 12.12
C ARG A 11 5.91 21.21 11.40
N THR A 12 5.88 21.28 10.07
CA THR A 12 5.81 20.08 9.23
C THR A 12 7.05 19.21 9.45
N ALA A 13 6.85 17.91 9.66
CA ALA A 13 7.96 16.97 9.78
C ALA A 13 8.72 16.86 8.44
N THR A 14 10.04 16.65 8.51
CA THR A 14 10.80 16.30 7.31
C THR A 14 10.40 14.90 6.82
N PRO A 15 10.47 14.63 5.50
CA PRO A 15 10.15 13.30 4.97
C PRO A 15 10.97 12.16 5.61
N ASP A 16 12.23 12.40 5.93
CA ASP A 16 13.10 11.39 6.55
C ASP A 16 12.71 11.11 8.00
N LEU A 17 12.36 12.14 8.77
CA LEU A 17 11.83 11.97 10.11
C LEU A 17 10.53 11.16 10.06
N PHE A 18 9.60 11.53 9.18
CA PHE A 18 8.34 10.82 8.99
C PHE A 18 8.56 9.34 8.66
N ARG A 19 9.40 9.03 7.66
CA ARG A 19 9.76 7.65 7.30
C ARG A 19 10.43 6.91 8.45
N SER A 20 11.31 7.57 9.22
CA SER A 20 11.99 6.94 10.35
C SER A 20 11.01 6.46 11.43
N VAL A 21 9.96 7.24 11.68
CA VAL A 21 8.92 6.91 12.65
C VAL A 21 8.06 5.75 12.12
N PHE A 22 7.59 5.85 10.88
CA PHE A 22 6.72 4.82 10.28
C PHE A 22 7.44 3.49 10.04
N ARG A 23 8.76 3.47 9.84
CA ARG A 23 9.55 2.22 9.81
C ARG A 23 9.49 1.42 11.11
N ARG A 24 9.17 2.06 12.23
CA ARG A 24 9.02 1.41 13.55
C ARG A 24 7.58 1.02 13.86
N HIS A 25 6.63 1.43 13.01
CA HIS A 25 5.23 1.04 13.17
C HIS A 25 5.02 -0.32 12.50
N ALA A 26 4.84 -1.35 13.32
CA ALA A 26 4.61 -2.70 12.81
C ALA A 26 3.30 -2.76 12.02
N ALA A 27 3.36 -3.36 10.84
CA ALA A 27 2.21 -3.59 9.97
C ALA A 27 2.34 -4.94 9.29
N GLY A 28 1.21 -5.56 8.96
CA GLY A 28 1.19 -6.72 8.07
C GLY A 28 1.65 -6.33 6.66
N VAL A 29 2.10 -7.32 5.90
CA VAL A 29 2.44 -7.16 4.49
C VAL A 29 1.36 -7.83 3.65
N ALA A 30 0.85 -7.11 2.66
CA ALA A 30 -0.06 -7.67 1.67
C ALA A 30 0.40 -7.33 0.26
N VAL A 31 0.00 -8.15 -0.71
CA VAL A 31 0.03 -7.79 -2.12
C VAL A 31 -1.38 -7.47 -2.56
N ILE A 32 -1.56 -6.29 -3.16
CA ILE A 32 -2.82 -5.90 -3.79
C ILE A 32 -2.70 -6.17 -5.27
N THR A 33 -3.67 -6.86 -5.86
CA THR A 33 -3.71 -7.16 -7.30
C THR A 33 -4.99 -6.68 -7.95
N ALA A 34 -4.91 -6.27 -9.21
CA ALA A 34 -6.05 -6.02 -10.07
C ALA A 34 -5.75 -6.50 -11.48
N ARG A 35 -6.80 -6.56 -12.31
CA ARG A 35 -6.68 -6.86 -13.72
C ARG A 35 -7.36 -5.75 -14.52
N GLY A 36 -6.68 -5.26 -15.55
CA GLY A 36 -7.28 -4.27 -16.46
C GLY A 36 -8.54 -4.83 -17.14
N GLY A 37 -9.43 -3.93 -17.57
CA GLY A 37 -10.71 -4.30 -18.17
C GLY A 37 -10.58 -5.25 -19.37
N GLY A 38 -11.56 -6.16 -19.50
CA GLY A 38 -11.69 -7.11 -20.61
C GLY A 38 -10.98 -8.45 -20.43
N ALA A 39 -11.37 -9.43 -21.25
CA ALA A 39 -10.77 -10.76 -21.33
C ALA A 39 -9.37 -10.67 -22.00
N GLY A 40 -8.39 -10.12 -21.28
CA GLY A 40 -7.03 -9.93 -21.80
C GLY A 40 -6.18 -8.89 -21.06
N GLY A 41 -6.78 -8.11 -20.15
CA GLY A 41 -6.06 -7.06 -19.43
C GLY A 41 -4.84 -7.57 -18.66
N ARG A 42 -3.72 -6.86 -18.77
CA ARG A 42 -2.49 -7.17 -18.03
C ARG A 42 -2.76 -7.08 -16.51
N PRO A 43 -2.34 -8.07 -15.71
CA PRO A 43 -2.44 -7.96 -14.27
C PRO A 43 -1.49 -6.88 -13.75
N VAL A 44 -1.93 -6.16 -12.74
CA VAL A 44 -1.09 -5.27 -11.94
C VAL A 44 -1.13 -5.72 -10.49
N GLY A 45 -0.08 -5.43 -9.76
CA GLY A 45 -0.12 -5.58 -8.32
C GLY A 45 1.07 -4.91 -7.67
N PHE A 46 0.94 -4.61 -6.38
CA PHE A 46 1.97 -3.94 -5.60
C PHE A 46 1.93 -4.40 -4.15
N THR A 47 3.08 -4.33 -3.49
CA THR A 47 3.18 -4.58 -2.05
C THR A 47 2.65 -3.39 -1.27
N ALA A 48 1.77 -3.65 -0.30
CA ALA A 48 1.17 -2.66 0.58
C ALA A 48 1.37 -3.06 2.05
N THR A 49 1.85 -2.10 2.84
CA THR A 49 1.89 -2.18 4.31
C THR A 49 0.86 -1.25 4.96
N SER A 50 -0.02 -0.66 4.16
CA SER A 50 -1.09 0.25 4.60
C SER A 50 -2.45 -0.43 4.69
N LEU A 51 -2.53 -1.74 4.48
CA LEU A 51 -3.79 -2.47 4.54
C LEU A 51 -4.33 -2.40 5.97
N ASN A 52 -5.59 -2.00 6.11
CA ASN A 52 -6.26 -1.92 7.39
C ASN A 52 -7.70 -2.44 7.30
N SER A 53 -8.17 -3.07 8.37
CA SER A 53 -9.59 -3.41 8.53
C SER A 53 -10.38 -2.16 8.94
N VAL A 54 -11.51 -1.94 8.30
CA VAL A 54 -12.40 -0.79 8.57
C VAL A 54 -13.66 -1.22 9.29
N ALA A 55 -14.32 -2.28 8.81
CA ALA A 55 -15.52 -2.83 9.43
C ALA A 55 -15.63 -4.34 9.15
N ALA A 56 -16.30 -5.07 10.05
CA ALA A 56 -16.63 -6.47 9.85
C ALA A 56 -18.01 -6.67 9.20
N GLU A 57 -18.95 -5.75 9.44
CA GLU A 57 -20.31 -5.78 8.89
C GLU A 57 -20.73 -4.36 8.44
N PRO A 58 -20.85 -4.10 7.12
CA PRO A 58 -20.35 -4.97 6.04
C PRO A 58 -18.81 -5.10 6.09
N PRO A 59 -18.22 -6.15 5.50
CA PRO A 59 -16.77 -6.31 5.49
C PRO A 59 -16.11 -5.22 4.64
N LEU A 60 -15.32 -4.36 5.30
CA LEU A 60 -14.64 -3.23 4.66
C LEU A 60 -13.15 -3.21 5.04
N VAL A 61 -12.32 -2.87 4.06
CA VAL A 61 -10.88 -2.65 4.22
C VAL A 61 -10.46 -1.36 3.54
N SER A 62 -9.31 -0.82 3.93
CA SER A 62 -8.68 0.31 3.25
C SER A 62 -7.20 0.05 3.01
N PHE A 63 -6.65 0.64 1.96
CA PHE A 63 -5.21 0.71 1.68
C PHE A 63 -4.90 1.98 0.89
N GLY A 64 -3.65 2.42 0.94
CA GLY A 64 -3.16 3.55 0.16
C GLY A 64 -2.41 3.08 -1.09
N VAL A 65 -2.58 3.81 -2.19
CA VAL A 65 -1.78 3.67 -3.41
C VAL A 65 -1.36 5.07 -3.88
N ALA A 66 -0.08 5.23 -4.21
CA ALA A 66 0.38 6.50 -4.77
C ALA A 66 -0.20 6.68 -6.19
N THR A 67 -0.71 7.87 -6.50
CA THR A 67 -1.22 8.19 -7.85
C THR A 67 -0.12 8.16 -8.92
N SER A 68 1.14 8.25 -8.52
CA SER A 68 2.32 8.06 -9.38
C SER A 68 2.68 6.58 -9.61
N SER A 69 2.00 5.64 -8.96
CA SER A 69 2.23 4.21 -9.15
C SER A 69 1.84 3.77 -10.55
N SER A 70 2.66 2.93 -11.19
CA SER A 70 2.30 2.30 -12.48
C SER A 70 1.07 1.41 -12.38
N SER A 71 0.70 0.96 -11.17
CA SER A 71 -0.52 0.19 -10.94
C SER A 71 -1.77 1.05 -10.77
N TRP A 72 -1.61 2.35 -10.45
CA TRP A 72 -2.74 3.24 -10.13
C TRP A 72 -3.81 3.33 -11.24
N PRO A 73 -3.48 3.53 -12.53
CA PRO A 73 -4.50 3.63 -13.57
C PRO A 73 -5.38 2.39 -13.70
N VAL A 74 -4.83 1.20 -13.44
CA VAL A 74 -5.61 -0.04 -13.47
C VAL A 74 -6.39 -0.23 -12.18
N ILE A 75 -5.80 0.10 -11.02
CA ILE A 75 -6.48 0.00 -9.72
C ILE A 75 -7.68 0.94 -9.63
N ALA A 76 -7.58 2.15 -10.17
CA ALA A 76 -8.64 3.15 -10.13
C ALA A 76 -9.90 2.75 -10.92
N GLU A 77 -9.72 1.96 -11.99
CA GLU A 77 -10.80 1.53 -12.89
C GLU A 77 -11.23 0.07 -12.64
N ALA A 78 -10.58 -0.64 -11.73
CA ALA A 78 -10.86 -2.04 -11.46
C ALA A 78 -12.16 -2.21 -10.66
N GLU A 79 -13.08 -3.02 -11.17
CA GLU A 79 -14.30 -3.42 -10.44
C GLU A 79 -13.97 -4.34 -9.25
N HIS A 80 -12.91 -5.14 -9.37
CA HIS A 80 -12.52 -6.14 -8.39
C HIS A 80 -11.02 -6.04 -8.06
N LEU A 81 -10.72 -6.26 -6.78
CA LEU A 81 -9.36 -6.26 -6.24
C LEU A 81 -9.10 -7.59 -5.53
N GLY A 82 -7.87 -8.10 -5.65
CA GLY A 82 -7.36 -9.21 -4.84
C GLY A 82 -6.46 -8.68 -3.72
N VAL A 83 -6.63 -9.22 -2.52
CA VAL A 83 -5.80 -8.91 -1.34
C VAL A 83 -5.15 -10.20 -0.86
N HIS A 84 -3.82 -10.26 -0.93
CA HIS A 84 -3.04 -11.43 -0.54
C HIS A 84 -2.24 -11.09 0.72
N ILE A 85 -2.63 -11.63 1.88
CA ILE A 85 -1.89 -11.45 3.13
C ILE A 85 -0.67 -12.38 3.10
N LEU A 86 0.53 -11.81 3.30
CA LEU A 86 1.78 -12.55 3.16
C LEU A 86 2.30 -13.05 4.51
N GLY A 87 2.88 -14.26 4.50
CA GLY A 87 3.69 -14.79 5.59
C GLY A 87 5.17 -14.38 5.49
N ASP A 88 5.94 -14.65 6.54
CA ASP A 88 7.38 -14.38 6.63
C ASP A 88 8.20 -15.03 5.50
N HIS A 89 7.88 -16.27 5.15
CA HIS A 89 8.50 -17.04 4.07
C HIS A 89 8.27 -16.47 2.67
N GLN A 90 7.46 -15.40 2.53
CA GLN A 90 7.15 -14.75 1.26
C GLN A 90 7.83 -13.38 1.12
N GLU A 91 8.92 -13.13 1.86
CA GLU A 91 9.70 -11.89 1.77
C GLU A 91 10.14 -11.56 0.33
N GLU A 92 10.62 -12.55 -0.42
CA GLU A 92 11.04 -12.35 -1.81
C GLU A 92 9.88 -11.97 -2.74
N LEU A 93 8.68 -12.53 -2.50
CA LEU A 93 7.47 -12.17 -3.21
C LEU A 93 7.09 -10.71 -2.91
N ALA A 94 7.11 -10.32 -1.63
CA ALA A 94 6.87 -8.95 -1.21
C ALA A 94 7.89 -7.98 -1.86
N ALA A 95 9.17 -8.34 -1.92
CA ALA A 95 10.21 -7.55 -2.56
C ALA A 95 9.99 -7.42 -4.08
N THR A 96 9.55 -8.49 -4.75
CA THR A 96 9.21 -8.47 -6.18
C THR A 96 8.07 -7.51 -6.47
N PHE A 97 6.99 -7.55 -5.69
CA PHE A 97 5.84 -6.66 -5.88
C PHE A 97 6.08 -5.22 -5.41
N ALA A 98 7.13 -4.96 -4.61
CA ALA A 98 7.55 -3.61 -4.23
C ALA A 98 8.45 -2.93 -5.28
N ARG A 99 9.08 -3.71 -6.19
CA ARG A 99 10.02 -3.17 -7.19
C ARG A 99 9.31 -2.37 -8.29
N SER A 100 9.81 -1.18 -8.56
CA SER A 100 9.36 -0.33 -9.68
C SER A 100 9.90 -0.85 -11.01
N GLY A 101 9.08 -0.81 -12.06
CA GLY A 101 9.49 -1.16 -13.42
C GLY A 101 9.72 -2.66 -13.69
N ALA A 102 9.63 -3.53 -12.68
CA ALA A 102 9.75 -4.97 -12.84
C ALA A 102 8.47 -5.59 -13.44
N ASP A 103 8.61 -6.70 -14.19
CA ASP A 103 7.48 -7.53 -14.55
C ASP A 103 7.13 -8.48 -13.39
N ARG A 104 6.26 -8.01 -12.50
CA ARG A 104 5.96 -8.65 -11.19
C ARG A 104 5.24 -9.99 -11.30
N PHE A 105 4.75 -10.33 -12.50
CA PHE A 105 4.01 -11.57 -12.79
C PHE A 105 4.77 -12.50 -13.74
N ALA A 106 6.01 -12.17 -14.10
CA ALA A 106 6.85 -13.07 -14.87
C ALA A 106 7.18 -14.35 -14.07
N PRO A 107 7.53 -15.45 -14.75
CA PRO A 107 8.00 -16.67 -14.08
C PRO A 107 9.19 -16.36 -13.15
N PRO A 108 9.34 -17.09 -12.03
CA PRO A 108 10.55 -17.03 -11.21
C PRO A 108 11.78 -17.30 -12.09
N THR A 109 12.78 -16.42 -12.03
CA THR A 109 14.09 -16.61 -12.66
C THR A 109 15.00 -17.48 -11.82
#